data_AF-A6IAP7-F1
#
_entry.id   AF-A6IAP7-F1
#
_cell.length_a   1.000
_cell.length_b   1.000
_cell.length_c   1.000
_cell.angle_alpha   90.00
_cell.angle_beta   90.00
_cell.angle_gamma   90.00
#
_symmetry.space_group_name_H-M   'P 1'
#
loop_
_entity.id
_entity.type
_entity.pdbx_description
1 polymer ?
#
loop_
_entity_poly.entity_id
_entity_poly.type
_entity_poly.pdbx_seq_one_letter_code
_entity_poly.pdbx_strand_id
1 'polypeptide(L)'
;MWFMYVLSWLSLFIQVAFITLAVAAGLYYLAELIEEYTVATSRIIKYMIWFSTAVLIGLYVFERFPTSMIGVGLFTNLVYFGLLQTFPFIMLTSPNFILSCGLVVVNHYLAFQFFAEEYYPFSEVLAYCHSRLGRMSCPPPCSQA
;
A
#
# COMPACT_ATOMS: atom_id res chain seq x y z
N MET A 1 -19.28 34.80 3.95
CA MET A 1 -18.80 33.44 3.61
C MET A 1 -17.37 33.12 4.08
N TRP A 2 -16.58 34.12 4.50
CA TRP A 2 -15.21 33.94 5.02
C TRP A 2 -15.13 33.05 6.28
N PHE A 3 -16.14 33.10 7.16
CA PHE A 3 -16.10 32.41 8.46
C PHE A 3 -16.12 30.89 8.30
N MET A 4 -17.01 30.37 7.45
CA MET A 4 -17.08 28.94 7.13
C MET A 4 -15.82 28.45 6.41
N TYR A 5 -15.18 29.30 5.60
CA TYR A 5 -13.94 28.97 4.92
C TYR A 5 -12.77 28.81 5.89
N VAL A 6 -12.62 29.73 6.85
CA VAL A 6 -11.61 29.63 7.91
C VAL A 6 -11.85 28.41 8.80
N LEU A 7 -13.11 28.12 9.16
CA LEU A 7 -13.47 26.92 9.92
C LEU A 7 -13.15 25.61 9.17
N SER A 8 -13.38 25.56 7.85
CA SER A 8 -13.02 24.40 7.02
C SER A 8 -11.51 24.16 7.01
N TRP A 9 -10.71 25.21 6.88
CA TRP A 9 -9.25 25.10 6.85
C TRP A 9 -8.70 24.66 8.21
N LEU A 10 -9.27 25.21 9.30
CA LEU A 10 -8.94 24.81 10.67
C LEU A 10 -9.29 23.34 10.93
N SER A 11 -10.47 22.88 10.51
CA SER A 11 -10.90 21.48 10.68
C SER A 11 -10.01 20.51 9.93
N LEU A 12 -9.61 20.85 8.70
CA LEU A 12 -8.70 20.04 7.89
C LEU A 12 -7.33 19.91 8.59
N PHE A 13 -6.78 21.03 9.08
CA PHE A 13 -5.51 21.03 9.79
C PHE A 13 -5.55 20.14 11.04
N ILE A 14 -6.62 20.23 11.84
CA ILE A 14 -6.81 19.40 13.03
C ILE A 14 -6.94 17.92 12.65
N GLN A 15 -7.73 17.58 11.63
CA GLN A 15 -7.87 16.19 11.17
C GLN A 15 -6.53 15.61 10.71
N VAL A 16 -5.77 16.34 9.90
CA VAL A 16 -4.46 15.89 9.42
C VAL A 16 -3.51 15.69 10.61
N ALA A 17 -3.50 16.59 11.59
CA ALA A 17 -2.69 16.44 12.79
C ALA A 17 -3.07 15.21 13.62
N PHE A 18 -4.36 14.92 13.80
CA PHE A 18 -4.80 13.73 14.51
C PHE A 18 -4.45 12.44 13.76
N ILE A 19 -4.63 12.43 12.43
CA ILE A 19 -4.27 11.27 11.60
C ILE A 19 -2.77 11.01 11.66
N THR A 20 -1.93 12.05 11.57
CA THR A 20 -0.47 11.88 11.63
C THR A 20 -0.02 11.37 13.00
N LEU A 21 -0.59 11.89 14.10
CA LEU A 21 -0.28 11.39 15.44
C LEU A 21 -0.75 9.94 15.66
N ALA A 22 -1.94 9.58 15.18
CA ALA A 22 -2.45 8.21 15.26
C ALA A 22 -1.57 7.23 14.48
N VAL A 23 -1.15 7.61 13.27
CA VAL A 23 -0.21 6.83 12.45
C VAL A 23 1.15 6.72 13.15
N ALA A 24 1.70 7.82 13.66
CA ALA A 24 2.97 7.82 14.38
C ALA A 24 2.96 6.89 15.61
N ALA A 25 1.91 6.96 16.43
CA ALA A 25 1.75 6.09 17.60
C ALA A 25 1.62 4.61 17.20
N GLY A 26 0.88 4.32 16.12
CA GLY A 26 0.74 2.96 15.58
C GLY A 26 2.07 2.40 15.07
N LEU A 27 2.85 3.18 14.32
CA LEU A 27 4.17 2.75 13.83
C LEU A 27 5.17 2.58 14.98
N TYR A 28 5.12 3.44 16.00
CA TYR A 28 5.98 3.31 17.18
C TYR A 28 5.71 1.98 17.91
N TYR A 29 4.44 1.66 18.15
CA TYR A 29 4.06 0.38 18.76
C TYR A 29 4.47 -0.83 17.90
N LEU A 30 4.34 -0.71 16.57
CA LEU A 30 4.79 -1.75 15.65
C LEU A 30 6.31 -1.96 15.71
N ALA A 31 7.09 -0.87 15.82
CA ALA A 31 8.54 -0.95 15.91
C ALA A 31 9.01 -1.69 17.18
N GLU A 32 8.36 -1.42 18.32
CA GLU A 32 8.61 -2.14 19.58
C GLU A 32 8.30 -3.64 19.44
N LEU A 33 7.18 -3.99 18.80
CA LEU A 33 6.85 -5.39 18.49
C LEU A 33 7.89 -6.06 17.57
N ILE A 34 8.41 -5.32 16.59
CA ILE A 34 9.41 -5.82 15.64
C ILE A 34 10.74 -6.08 16.35
N GLU A 35 11.14 -5.22 17.28
CA GLU A 35 12.37 -5.35 18.07
C GLU A 35 12.29 -6.54 19.04
N GLU A 36 11.16 -6.72 19.73
CA GLU A 36 10.93 -7.84 20.64
C GLU A 36 10.77 -9.19 19.88
N TYR A 37 10.08 -9.18 18.73
CA TYR A 37 9.74 -10.39 17.95
C TYR A 37 10.30 -10.39 16.53
N THR A 38 11.61 -10.15 16.39
CA THR A 38 12.30 -10.11 15.08
C THR A 38 12.11 -11.38 14.23
N VAL A 39 12.08 -12.56 14.86
CA VAL A 39 11.93 -13.86 14.17
C VAL A 39 10.52 -14.05 13.62
N ALA A 40 9.48 -13.69 14.39
CA ALA A 40 8.09 -13.76 13.93
C ALA A 40 7.85 -12.75 12.81
N THR A 41 8.37 -11.54 12.97
CA THR A 41 8.32 -10.46 11.97
C THR A 41 8.92 -10.90 10.64
N SER A 42 10.12 -11.48 10.65
CA SER A 42 10.77 -11.97 9.42
C SER A 42 9.93 -13.03 8.69
N ARG A 43 9.24 -13.91 9.44
CA ARG A 43 8.32 -14.91 8.85
C ARG A 43 7.10 -14.25 8.23
N ILE A 44 6.45 -13.33 8.95
CA ILE A 44 5.26 -12.61 8.47
C ILE A 44 5.57 -11.84 7.19
N ILE A 45 6.71 -11.14 7.14
CA ILE A 45 7.05 -10.36 5.95
C ILE A 45 7.34 -11.29 4.75
N LYS A 46 7.96 -12.46 4.94
CA LYS A 46 8.11 -13.46 3.87
C LYS A 46 6.76 -13.94 3.34
N TYR A 47 5.79 -14.19 4.21
CA TYR A 47 4.43 -14.56 3.80
C TYR A 47 3.72 -13.42 3.06
N MET A 48 3.89 -12.17 3.49
CA MET A 48 3.36 -10.99 2.79
C MET A 48 3.94 -10.83 1.38
N ILE A 49 5.25 -11.05 1.19
CA ILE A 49 5.91 -11.01 -0.12
C ILE A 49 5.38 -12.14 -1.02
N TRP A 50 5.26 -13.36 -0.49
CA TRP A 50 4.70 -14.50 -1.23
C TRP A 50 3.25 -14.24 -1.64
N PHE A 51 2.43 -13.71 -0.73
CA PHE A 51 1.06 -13.33 -1.02
C PHE A 51 0.99 -12.23 -2.09
N SER A 52 1.80 -11.18 -1.98
CA SER A 52 1.86 -10.12 -2.97
C SER A 52 2.28 -10.63 -4.35
N THR A 53 3.21 -11.59 -4.39
CA THR A 53 3.64 -12.24 -5.63
C THR A 53 2.51 -13.06 -6.23
N ALA A 54 1.77 -13.83 -5.42
CA ALA A 54 0.62 -14.60 -5.86
C ALA A 54 -0.50 -13.71 -6.42
N VAL A 55 -0.79 -12.57 -5.78
CA VAL A 55 -1.76 -11.58 -6.28
C VAL A 55 -1.31 -10.99 -7.61
N LEU A 56 -0.02 -10.65 -7.76
CA LEU A 56 0.53 -10.11 -9.01
C LEU A 56 0.40 -11.11 -10.17
N ILE A 57 0.66 -12.39 -9.90
CA ILE A 57 0.47 -13.50 -10.86
C ILE A 57 -1.02 -13.68 -11.18
N GLY A 58 -1.90 -13.61 -10.17
CA GLY A 58 -3.35 -13.67 -10.38
C GLY A 58 -3.83 -12.56 -11.31
N LEU A 59 -3.42 -11.31 -11.05
CA LEU A 59 -3.75 -10.16 -11.90
C LEU A 59 -3.28 -10.36 -13.35
N TYR A 60 -2.08 -10.94 -13.54
CA TYR A 60 -1.56 -11.24 -14.87
C TYR A 60 -2.43 -12.24 -15.64
N VAL A 61 -2.87 -13.31 -14.98
CA VAL A 61 -3.64 -14.40 -15.61
C VAL A 61 -5.04 -13.94 -16.01
N PHE A 62 -5.70 -13.12 -15.18
CA PHE A 62 -7.09 -12.68 -15.45
C PHE A 62 -7.17 -11.48 -16.40
N GLU A 63 -6.31 -10.47 -16.25
CA GLU A 63 -6.47 -9.17 -16.92
C GLU A 63 -5.43 -8.89 -18.03
N ARG A 64 -4.42 -9.76 -18.24
CA ARG A 64 -3.31 -9.54 -19.19
C ARG A 64 -2.67 -8.15 -19.07
N PHE A 65 -2.48 -7.68 -17.84
CA PHE A 65 -1.85 -6.41 -17.49
C PHE A 65 -0.47 -6.21 -18.17
N PRO A 66 -0.03 -4.96 -18.44
CA PRO A 66 1.27 -4.66 -19.05
C PRO A 66 2.43 -5.33 -18.32
N THR A 67 3.23 -6.07 -19.08
CA THR A 67 4.37 -6.86 -18.58
C THR A 67 5.45 -6.02 -17.90
N SER A 68 5.53 -4.72 -18.19
CA SER A 68 6.42 -3.77 -17.55
C SER A 68 6.10 -3.55 -16.07
N MET A 69 4.83 -3.44 -15.69
CA MET A 69 4.41 -3.30 -14.29
C MET A 69 4.68 -4.57 -13.47
N ILE A 70 4.47 -5.73 -14.08
CA ILE A 70 4.73 -7.02 -13.44
C ILE A 70 6.22 -7.25 -13.25
N GLY A 71 7.04 -6.89 -14.24
CA GLY A 71 8.50 -6.95 -14.15
C GLY A 71 9.03 -6.08 -13.01
N VAL A 72 8.56 -4.83 -12.90
CA VAL A 72 8.92 -3.95 -11.79
C VAL A 72 8.40 -4.53 -10.47
N GLY A 73 7.16 -5.01 -10.40
CA GLY A 73 6.58 -5.60 -9.18
C GLY A 73 7.33 -6.84 -8.68
N LEU A 74 7.71 -7.76 -9.57
CA LEU A 74 8.52 -8.94 -9.23
C LEU A 74 9.93 -8.56 -8.79
N PHE A 75 10.55 -7.59 -9.47
CA PHE A 75 11.86 -7.08 -9.10
C PHE A 75 11.84 -6.44 -7.71
N THR A 76 10.81 -5.67 -7.37
CA THR A 76 10.63 -5.10 -6.03
C THR A 76 10.47 -6.20 -4.97
N ASN A 77 9.72 -7.28 -5.25
CA ASN A 77 9.58 -8.42 -4.33
C ASN A 77 10.92 -9.12 -4.06
N LEU A 78 11.80 -9.23 -5.07
CA LEU A 78 13.16 -9.77 -4.90
C LEU A 78 14.04 -8.87 -4.03
N VAL A 79 13.98 -7.54 -4.25
CA VAL A 79 14.73 -6.58 -3.44
C VAL A 79 14.24 -6.58 -1.99
N TYR A 80 12.93 -6.73 -1.77
CA TYR A 80 12.37 -6.93 -0.43
C TYR A 80 12.89 -8.19 0.25
N PHE A 81 13.05 -9.30 -0.48
CA PHE A 81 13.66 -10.51 0.07
C PHE A 81 15.12 -10.29 0.50
N GLY A 82 15.87 -9.48 -0.26
CA GLY A 82 17.22 -9.04 0.10
C GLY A 82 17.26 -8.14 1.34
N LEU A 83 16.27 -7.25 1.50
CA LEU A 83 16.16 -6.37 2.66
C LEU A 83 15.89 -7.16 3.96
N LEU A 84 15.16 -8.28 3.87
CA LEU A 84 14.87 -9.19 4.97
C LEU A 84 16.09 -10.00 5.45
N GLN A 85 17.13 -10.15 4.63
CA GLN A 85 18.36 -10.86 5.02
C GLN A 85 19.24 -10.04 5.96
N THR A 86 19.18 -8.70 5.87
CA THR A 86 19.88 -7.75 6.73
C THR A 86 19.07 -7.28 7.94
N PHE A 87 17.93 -7.93 8.20
CA PHE A 87 17.12 -7.72 9.41
C PHE A 87 17.88 -8.30 10.62
N PRO A 88 18.03 -7.63 11.78
CA PRO A 88 17.28 -6.49 12.34
C PRO A 88 18.06 -5.16 12.38
N PHE A 89 19.12 -4.97 11.59
CA PHE A 89 19.84 -3.69 11.47
C PHE A 89 19.65 -3.14 10.05
N ILE A 90 18.55 -2.44 9.81
CA ILE A 90 18.29 -1.79 8.52
C ILE A 90 19.14 -0.53 8.45
N MET A 91 20.29 -0.59 7.79
CA MET A 91 21.04 0.62 7.46
C MET A 91 20.27 1.41 6.40
N LEU A 92 19.80 2.60 6.77
CA LEU A 92 19.09 3.53 5.89
C LEU A 92 19.93 3.94 4.66
N THR A 93 21.25 3.83 4.75
CA THR A 93 22.21 4.09 3.65
C THR A 93 22.44 2.88 2.75
N SER A 94 21.86 1.71 3.05
CA SER A 94 22.06 0.53 2.22
C SER A 94 21.45 0.75 0.82
N PRO A 95 22.17 0.36 -0.25
CA PRO A 95 21.69 0.55 -1.61
C PRO A 95 20.37 -0.20 -1.87
N ASN A 96 20.14 -1.33 -1.19
CA ASN A 96 18.90 -2.09 -1.28
C ASN A 96 17.68 -1.33 -0.72
N PHE A 97 17.86 -0.52 0.35
CA PHE A 97 16.77 0.27 0.92
C PHE A 97 16.37 1.41 -0.03
N ILE A 98 17.36 2.16 -0.53
CA ILE A 98 17.14 3.26 -1.49
C ILE A 98 16.47 2.72 -2.76
N LEU A 99 16.95 1.59 -3.27
CA LEU A 99 16.41 0.94 -4.45
C LEU A 99 14.97 0.44 -4.22
N SER A 100 14.65 -0.09 -3.03
CA SER A 100 13.27 -0.44 -2.65
C SER A 100 12.36 0.78 -2.65
N CYS A 101 12.79 1.91 -2.06
CA CYS A 101 12.00 3.15 -2.05
C CYS A 101 11.74 3.67 -3.47
N GLY A 102 12.76 3.69 -4.33
CA GLY A 102 12.61 4.11 -5.72
C GLY A 102 11.64 3.21 -6.49
N LEU A 103 11.75 1.90 -6.33
CA LEU A 103 10.88 0.92 -6.99
C LEU A 103 9.41 1.03 -6.56
N VAL A 104 9.14 1.32 -5.28
CA VAL A 104 7.77 1.55 -4.80
C VAL A 104 7.16 2.77 -5.48
N VAL A 105 7.91 3.87 -5.59
CA VAL A 105 7.44 5.10 -6.26
C VAL A 105 7.17 4.84 -7.74
N VAL A 106 8.10 4.18 -8.43
CA VAL A 106 7.93 3.82 -9.85
C VAL A 106 6.72 2.92 -10.05
N ASN A 107 6.53 1.90 -9.20
CA ASN A 107 5.39 1.01 -9.30
C ASN A 107 4.06 1.75 -9.06
N HIS A 108 3.99 2.64 -8.06
CA HIS A 108 2.80 3.47 -7.83
C HIS A 108 2.52 4.43 -8.98
N TYR A 109 3.55 5.06 -9.53
CA TYR A 109 3.41 5.95 -10.66
C TYR A 109 2.87 5.22 -11.90
N LEU A 110 3.44 4.05 -12.21
CA LEU A 110 2.96 3.20 -13.30
C LEU A 110 1.52 2.73 -13.07
N ALA A 111 1.14 2.43 -11.83
CA ALA A 111 -0.23 2.04 -11.49
C ALA A 111 -1.19 3.20 -11.72
N PHE A 112 -0.82 4.40 -11.27
CA PHE A 112 -1.64 5.60 -11.45
C PHE A 112 -1.77 5.98 -12.93
N GLN A 113 -0.72 5.79 -13.74
CA GLN A 113 -0.77 5.96 -15.19
C GLN A 113 -1.73 4.95 -15.83
N PHE A 114 -1.64 3.66 -15.48
CA PHE A 114 -2.52 2.63 -16.02
C PHE A 114 -4.00 2.88 -15.66
N PHE A 115 -4.28 3.26 -14.40
CA PHE A 115 -5.64 3.61 -13.96
C PHE A 115 -6.14 4.96 -14.48
N ALA A 116 -5.26 5.83 -14.99
CA ALA A 116 -5.63 7.09 -15.61
C ALA A 116 -5.92 6.96 -17.12
N GLU A 117 -5.36 5.94 -17.78
CA GLU A 117 -5.49 5.71 -19.22
C GLU A 117 -6.78 4.95 -19.58
N GLU A 118 -7.26 4.08 -18.68
CA GLU A 118 -8.56 3.38 -18.80
C GLU A 118 -9.51 3.90 -17.71
N TYR A 119 -10.59 4.59 -18.11
CA TYR A 119 -11.52 5.28 -17.20
C TYR A 119 -12.39 4.28 -16.42
N TYR A 120 -11.85 3.64 -15.38
CA TYR A 120 -12.63 2.82 -14.47
C TYR A 120 -13.41 3.69 -13.46
N PRO A 121 -14.71 3.41 -13.21
CA PRO A 121 -15.48 4.18 -12.25
C PRO A 121 -14.86 4.09 -10.85
N PHE A 122 -14.90 5.20 -10.11
CA PHE A 122 -14.27 5.36 -8.79
C PHE A 122 -14.61 4.25 -7.77
N SER A 123 -15.73 3.55 -7.98
CA SER A 123 -16.16 2.37 -7.21
C SER A 123 -15.23 1.16 -7.33
N GLU A 124 -14.60 0.93 -8.49
CA GLU A 124 -13.71 -0.22 -8.70
C GLU A 124 -12.30 0.05 -8.13
N VAL A 125 -11.84 1.30 -8.22
CA VAL A 125 -10.62 1.77 -7.55
C VAL A 125 -10.79 1.70 -6.02
N LEU A 126 -11.96 2.08 -5.51
CA LEU A 126 -12.32 1.89 -4.10
C LEU A 126 -12.40 0.42 -3.73
N ALA A 127 -12.94 -0.46 -4.57
CA ALA A 127 -13.01 -1.90 -4.29
C ALA A 127 -11.61 -2.55 -4.22
N TYR A 128 -10.65 -2.13 -5.04
CA TYR A 128 -9.26 -2.58 -4.96
C TYR A 128 -8.54 -2.05 -3.70
N CYS A 129 -8.89 -0.84 -3.25
CA CYS A 129 -8.37 -0.25 -2.02
C CYS A 129 -9.02 -0.85 -0.75
N HIS A 130 -10.32 -1.14 -0.80
CA HIS A 130 -11.15 -1.68 0.29
C HIS A 130 -11.00 -3.21 0.44
N SER A 131 -10.65 -3.93 -0.62
CA SER A 131 -10.33 -5.37 -0.53
C SER A 131 -9.07 -5.66 0.31
N ARG A 132 -8.35 -4.63 0.77
CA ARG A 132 -7.25 -4.72 1.74
C ARG A 132 -7.64 -4.34 3.18
N LEU A 133 -8.87 -3.91 3.45
CA LEU A 133 -9.38 -3.70 4.81
C LEU A 133 -10.86 -4.10 4.90
N GLY A 134 -11.10 -5.29 5.44
CA GLY A 134 -12.37 -5.62 6.08
C GLY A 134 -13.54 -5.90 5.13
N ARG A 135 -13.88 -7.18 5.01
CA ARG A 135 -15.24 -7.64 4.68
C ARG A 135 -16.30 -6.76 5.37
N MET A 136 -17.16 -6.10 4.60
CA MET A 136 -18.58 -5.95 4.93
C MET A 136 -19.39 -5.59 3.67
N SER A 137 -19.86 -6.65 3.01
CA SER A 137 -21.20 -6.86 2.46
C SER A 137 -21.94 -5.70 1.77
N CYS A 138 -22.11 -5.83 0.45
CA CYS A 138 -23.32 -5.40 -0.25
C CYS A 138 -24.13 -6.62 -0.71
N PRO A 139 -25.47 -6.54 -0.67
CA PRO A 139 -26.33 -7.06 -1.74
C PRO A 139 -27.27 -5.94 -2.31
N PRO A 140 -27.99 -6.19 -3.42
CA PRO A 140 -28.03 -5.30 -4.60
C PRO A 140 -29.35 -4.46 -4.73
N PRO A 141 -29.60 -3.73 -5.84
CA PRO A 141 -30.43 -2.51 -5.86
C PRO A 141 -31.94 -2.78 -5.93
N CYS A 142 -32.73 -1.94 -5.24
CA CYS A 142 -34.17 -1.88 -5.45
C CYS A 142 -34.51 -0.88 -6.57
N SER A 143 -35.01 -1.45 -7.67
CA SER A 143 -36.16 -0.98 -8.46
C SER A 143 -36.13 0.45 -9.03
N GLN A 144 -35.88 0.53 -10.34
CA GLN A 144 -36.51 1.55 -11.19
C GLN A 144 -38.02 1.25 -11.26
N ALA A 145 -38.83 2.21 -10.83
CA ALA A 145 -40.19 2.46 -11.29
C ALA A 145 -40.42 3.97 -11.28
#